data_AF-A0A2K8MAJ9-F1
#
_entry.id   AF-A0A2K8MAJ9-F1
#
_cell.length_a   1.000
_cell.length_b   1.000
_cell.length_c   1.000
_cell.angle_alpha   90.00
_cell.angle_beta   90.00
_cell.angle_gamma   90.00
#
_symmetry.space_group_name_H-M   'P 1'
#
loop_
_entity.id
_entity.type
_entity.pdbx_description
1 polymer ?
#
loop_
_entity_poly.entity_id
_entity_poly.type
_entity_poly.pdbx_seq_one_letter_code
_entity_poly.pdbx_strand_id
1 'polypeptide(L)'
;MTDTASLTPQQRVLMFVGGNFSRAALGPRYQQILDAIDADPRAHLAAFDQLFLARPASRIDLTDRHLDSFVARMNRHLPQEARKVARRLLARMASLARAQAREMSEAADESSTVEIDRQQRELVARREVLAQVAHGA
;
A
#
# COMPACT_ATOMS: atom_id res chain seq x y z
N MET A 1 -5.80 -26.52 -5.52
CA MET A 1 -6.32 -25.19 -5.15
C MET A 1 -5.87 -24.89 -3.73
N THR A 2 -5.17 -23.78 -3.48
CA THR A 2 -4.60 -23.48 -2.15
C THR A 2 -5.69 -23.01 -1.18
N ASP A 3 -5.82 -23.68 -0.04
CA ASP A 3 -6.75 -23.33 1.03
C ASP A 3 -6.41 -21.95 1.61
N THR A 4 -7.41 -21.08 1.76
CA THR A 4 -7.28 -19.73 2.31
C THR A 4 -6.81 -19.75 3.77
N ALA A 5 -7.09 -20.85 4.50
CA ALA A 5 -6.64 -21.06 5.86
C ALA A 5 -5.10 -21.25 5.97
N SER A 6 -4.48 -21.87 4.95
CA SER A 6 -3.03 -22.10 4.90
C SER A 6 -2.19 -20.87 4.54
N LEU A 7 -2.83 -19.76 4.13
CA LEU A 7 -2.11 -18.56 3.74
C LEU A 7 -1.49 -17.87 4.95
N THR A 8 -0.22 -17.49 4.84
CA THR A 8 0.44 -16.67 5.86
C THR A 8 -0.10 -15.24 5.84
N PRO A 9 0.07 -14.46 6.94
CA PRO A 9 -0.30 -13.05 6.94
C PRO A 9 0.34 -12.25 5.80
N GLN A 10 1.62 -12.52 5.47
CA GLN A 10 2.30 -11.88 4.35
C GLN A 10 1.64 -12.19 3.00
N GLN A 11 1.26 -13.46 2.77
CA GLN A 11 0.58 -13.85 1.52
C GLN A 11 -0.79 -13.18 1.40
N ARG A 12 -1.57 -13.10 2.49
CA ARG A 12 -2.86 -12.41 2.49
C ARG A 12 -2.71 -10.91 2.25
N VAL A 13 -1.71 -10.27 2.86
CA VAL A 13 -1.39 -8.86 2.61
C VAL A 13 -1.04 -8.65 1.14
N LEU A 14 -0.15 -9.45 0.56
CA LEU A 14 0.22 -9.36 -0.85
C LEU A 14 -0.98 -9.56 -1.78
N MET A 15 -1.87 -10.51 -1.46
CA MET A 15 -3.11 -10.70 -2.20
C MET A 15 -4.01 -9.47 -2.11
N PHE A 16 -4.17 -8.88 -0.92
CA PHE A 16 -5.03 -7.72 -0.70
C PHE A 16 -4.53 -6.49 -1.46
N VAL A 17 -3.23 -6.20 -1.36
CA VAL A 17 -2.68 -4.97 -1.94
C VAL A 17 -2.41 -5.11 -3.45
N GLY A 18 -2.43 -6.33 -4.00
CA GLY A 18 -2.27 -6.57 -5.42
C GLY A 18 -3.47 -6.04 -6.23
N GLY A 19 -3.22 -5.60 -7.46
CA GLY A 19 -4.23 -4.95 -8.34
C GLY A 19 -5.44 -5.82 -8.75
N ASN A 20 -5.43 -7.12 -8.43
CA ASN A 20 -6.53 -8.05 -8.75
C ASN A 20 -7.37 -8.46 -7.52
N PHE A 21 -7.26 -7.74 -6.38
CA PHE A 21 -8.05 -8.05 -5.19
C PHE A 21 -9.51 -7.58 -5.31
N SER A 22 -10.32 -8.34 -6.06
CA SER A 22 -11.74 -8.04 -6.27
C SER A 22 -12.61 -9.28 -6.07
N ARG A 23 -13.89 -9.05 -5.73
CA ARG A 23 -14.88 -10.14 -5.64
C ARG A 23 -15.05 -10.86 -6.99
N ALA A 24 -14.93 -10.15 -8.12
CA ALA A 24 -15.01 -10.74 -9.45
C ALA A 24 -13.85 -11.70 -9.75
N ALA A 25 -12.63 -11.36 -9.31
CA ALA A 25 -11.44 -12.18 -9.56
C ALA A 25 -11.31 -13.35 -8.57
N LEU A 26 -11.75 -13.18 -7.31
CA LEU A 26 -11.50 -14.14 -6.23
C LEU A 26 -12.75 -14.92 -5.79
N GLY A 27 -13.93 -14.52 -6.25
CA GLY A 27 -15.20 -15.16 -5.87
C GLY A 27 -15.38 -15.23 -4.35
N PRO A 28 -15.79 -16.39 -3.79
CA PRO A 28 -15.97 -16.57 -2.35
C PRO A 28 -14.71 -16.33 -1.51
N ARG A 29 -13.50 -16.52 -2.08
CA ARG A 29 -12.24 -16.31 -1.36
C ARG A 29 -12.01 -14.84 -1.00
N TYR A 30 -12.64 -13.92 -1.72
CA TYR A 30 -12.57 -12.50 -1.40
C TYR A 30 -12.98 -12.24 0.05
N GLN A 31 -14.17 -12.72 0.43
CA GLN A 31 -14.68 -12.53 1.79
C GLN A 31 -13.85 -13.30 2.81
N GLN A 32 -13.44 -14.52 2.51
CA GLN A 32 -12.61 -15.32 3.42
C GLN A 32 -11.26 -14.65 3.73
N ILE A 33 -10.63 -14.01 2.75
CA ILE A 33 -9.38 -13.27 2.97
C ILE A 33 -9.63 -12.04 3.83
N LEU A 34 -10.73 -11.30 3.58
CA LEU A 34 -11.11 -10.17 4.40
C LEU A 34 -11.35 -10.56 5.86
N ASP A 35 -12.14 -11.62 6.08
CA ASP A 35 -12.47 -12.11 7.42
C ASP A 35 -11.22 -12.60 8.15
N ALA A 36 -10.31 -13.30 7.45
CA ALA A 36 -9.05 -13.75 8.03
C ALA A 36 -8.10 -12.59 8.39
N ILE A 37 -8.11 -11.51 7.60
CA ILE A 37 -7.35 -10.29 7.91
C ILE A 37 -7.92 -9.60 9.15
N ASP A 38 -9.25 -9.50 9.25
CA ASP A 38 -9.94 -8.84 10.37
C ASP A 38 -9.87 -9.65 11.67
N ALA A 39 -9.71 -10.97 11.58
CA ALA A 39 -9.54 -11.85 12.74
C ALA A 39 -8.19 -11.67 13.45
N ASP A 40 -7.13 -11.27 12.72
CA ASP A 40 -5.81 -10.97 13.31
C ASP A 40 -5.19 -9.72 12.66
N PRO A 41 -5.76 -8.53 12.92
CA PRO A 41 -5.33 -7.30 12.25
C PRO A 41 -3.89 -6.92 12.65
N ARG A 42 -3.42 -7.35 13.83
CA ARG A 42 -2.06 -7.04 14.30
C ARG A 42 -1.01 -7.81 13.50
N ALA A 43 -1.20 -9.11 13.29
CA ALA A 43 -0.25 -9.89 12.50
C ALA A 43 -0.18 -9.41 11.05
N HIS A 44 -1.32 -9.03 10.46
CA HIS A 44 -1.35 -8.52 9.08
C HIS A 44 -0.76 -7.12 8.96
N LEU A 45 -0.96 -6.23 9.94
CA LEU A 45 -0.30 -4.92 9.95
C LEU A 45 1.23 -5.04 10.16
N ALA A 46 1.68 -5.99 10.99
CA ALA A 46 3.11 -6.29 11.13
C ALA A 46 3.72 -6.86 9.85
N ALA A 47 3.01 -7.76 9.17
CA ALA A 47 3.42 -8.28 7.86
C ALA A 47 3.50 -7.18 6.80
N PHE A 48 2.54 -6.24 6.79
CA PHE A 48 2.57 -5.06 5.93
C PHE A 48 3.81 -4.19 6.18
N ASP A 49 4.14 -3.92 7.45
CA ASP A 49 5.33 -3.14 7.82
C ASP A 49 6.61 -3.82 7.30
N GLN A 50 6.73 -5.13 7.48
CA GLN A 50 7.88 -5.90 6.99
C GLN A 50 8.02 -5.87 5.46
N LEU A 51 6.91 -5.98 4.73
CA LEU A 51 6.91 -6.04 3.27
C LEU A 51 7.19 -4.68 2.63
N PHE A 52 6.61 -3.59 3.15
CA PHE A 52 6.57 -2.31 2.44
C PHE A 52 7.34 -1.17 3.11
N LEU A 53 7.67 -1.29 4.39
CA LEU A 53 8.28 -0.19 5.15
C LEU A 53 9.65 -0.57 5.75
N ALA A 54 9.87 -1.82 6.16
CA ALA A 54 11.12 -2.28 6.72
C ALA A 54 12.21 -2.50 5.67
N ARG A 55 11.81 -2.82 4.43
CA ARG A 55 12.70 -2.92 3.27
C ARG A 55 12.42 -1.78 2.30
N PRO A 56 13.39 -1.35 1.48
CA PRO A 56 13.12 -0.40 0.42
C PRO A 56 12.17 -1.05 -0.61
N ALA A 57 10.87 -0.82 -0.46
CA ALA A 57 9.87 -1.16 -1.46
C ALA A 57 10.20 -0.44 -2.77
N SER A 58 10.02 -1.12 -3.90
CA SER A 58 10.24 -0.52 -5.21
C SER A 58 9.22 0.60 -5.47
N ARG A 59 9.52 1.54 -6.38
CA ARG A 59 8.58 2.62 -6.74
C ARG A 59 7.22 2.06 -7.19
N ILE A 60 7.25 0.97 -7.97
CA ILE A 60 6.06 0.27 -8.48
C ILE A 60 5.20 -0.24 -7.31
N ASP A 61 5.84 -0.82 -6.28
CA ASP A 61 5.10 -1.35 -5.13
C ASP A 61 4.31 -0.28 -4.36
N LEU A 62 4.77 0.98 -4.40
CA LEU A 62 4.12 2.09 -3.70
C LEU A 62 3.06 2.82 -4.55
N THR A 63 3.18 2.74 -5.88
CA THR A 63 2.34 3.47 -6.84
C THR A 63 1.28 2.63 -7.52
N ASP A 64 1.40 1.30 -7.49
CA ASP A 64 0.50 0.42 -8.23
C ASP A 64 -0.36 -0.45 -7.30
N ARG A 65 0.02 -0.55 -6.01
CA ARG A 65 -0.66 -1.42 -5.03
C ARG A 65 -1.67 -0.67 -4.16
N HIS A 66 -2.76 -1.31 -3.75
CA HIS A 66 -3.79 -0.75 -2.86
C HIS A 66 -3.33 -0.66 -1.38
N LEU A 67 -2.13 -0.10 -1.14
CA LEU A 67 -1.52 0.01 0.19
C LEU A 67 -2.34 0.91 1.13
N ASP A 68 -2.87 2.00 0.58
CA ASP A 68 -3.75 2.95 1.26
C ASP A 68 -5.04 2.28 1.74
N SER A 69 -5.67 1.47 0.89
CA SER A 69 -6.90 0.74 1.21
C SER A 69 -6.67 -0.28 2.32
N PHE A 70 -5.50 -0.92 2.35
CA PHE A 70 -5.14 -1.85 3.43
C PHE A 70 -4.97 -1.10 4.75
N VAL A 71 -4.25 0.02 4.76
CA VAL A 71 -4.04 0.84 5.96
C VAL A 71 -5.36 1.43 6.47
N ALA A 72 -6.24 1.88 5.57
CA ALA A 72 -7.58 2.36 5.92
C ALA A 72 -8.46 1.26 6.55
N ARG A 73 -8.36 0.01 6.07
CA ARG A 73 -9.03 -1.14 6.69
C ARG A 73 -8.49 -1.39 8.10
N MET A 74 -7.17 -1.44 8.26
CA MET A 74 -6.53 -1.66 9.56
C MET A 74 -6.89 -0.58 10.58
N ASN A 75 -7.10 0.68 10.15
CA ASN A 75 -7.53 1.77 11.02
C ASN A 75 -8.87 1.52 11.73
N ARG A 76 -9.73 0.64 11.19
CA ARG A 76 -11.00 0.26 11.84
C ARG A 76 -10.79 -0.62 13.08
N HIS A 77 -9.69 -1.35 13.12
CA HIS A 77 -9.37 -2.31 14.20
C HIS A 77 -8.23 -1.83 15.11
N LEU A 78 -7.24 -1.14 14.53
CA LEU A 78 -5.99 -0.72 15.18
C LEU A 78 -5.69 0.74 14.82
N PRO A 79 -6.49 1.71 15.28
CA PRO A 79 -6.40 3.10 14.81
C PRO A 79 -5.04 3.75 15.12
N GLN A 80 -4.46 3.48 16.29
CA GLN A 80 -3.18 4.10 16.67
C GLN A 80 -2.03 3.56 15.83
N GLU A 81 -1.97 2.24 15.66
CA GLU A 81 -0.93 1.55 14.89
C GLU A 81 -1.07 1.85 13.39
N ALA A 82 -2.29 1.85 12.86
CA ALA A 82 -2.57 2.21 11.48
C ALA A 82 -2.17 3.67 11.18
N ARG A 83 -2.45 4.62 12.08
CA ARG A 83 -1.96 6.01 11.95
C ARG A 83 -0.44 6.11 11.94
N LYS A 84 0.25 5.30 12.76
CA LYS A 84 1.73 5.25 12.77
C LYS A 84 2.26 4.72 11.44
N VAL A 85 1.66 3.65 10.92
CA VAL A 85 2.01 3.06 9.62
C VAL A 85 1.71 4.03 8.48
N ALA A 86 0.56 4.70 8.48
CA ALA A 86 0.18 5.71 7.49
C ALA A 86 1.21 6.85 7.44
N ARG A 87 1.61 7.40 8.60
CA ARG A 87 2.64 8.46 8.66
C ARG A 87 3.99 8.01 8.11
N ARG A 88 4.41 6.78 8.41
CA ARG A 88 5.65 6.20 7.87
C ARG A 88 5.58 6.02 6.35
N LEU A 89 4.44 5.54 5.84
CA LEU A 89 4.21 5.37 4.41
C LEU A 89 4.21 6.71 3.67
N LEU A 90 3.54 7.73 4.22
CA LEU A 90 3.55 9.11 3.71
C LEU A 90 4.96 9.69 3.63
N ALA A 91 5.74 9.58 4.71
CA ALA A 91 7.11 10.05 4.75
C ALA A 91 7.98 9.34 3.69
N ARG A 92 7.77 8.04 3.49
CA ARG A 92 8.48 7.24 2.48
C ARG A 92 8.12 7.69 1.06
N MET A 93 6.84 7.85 0.75
CA MET A 93 6.36 8.35 -0.55
C MET A 93 6.91 9.74 -0.84
N ALA A 94 6.91 10.64 0.15
CA ALA A 94 7.47 11.98 0.00
C ALA A 94 8.99 11.96 -0.28
N SER A 95 9.73 11.08 0.41
CA SER A 95 11.18 10.89 0.16
C SER A 95 11.45 10.42 -1.27
N LEU A 96 10.66 9.49 -1.79
CA LEU A 96 10.82 8.97 -3.16
C LEU A 96 10.44 9.99 -4.23
N ALA A 97 9.37 10.76 -4.01
CA ALA A 97 9.00 11.85 -4.91
C ALA A 97 10.10 12.92 -4.99
N ARG A 98 10.81 13.20 -3.89
CA ARG A 98 11.97 14.12 -3.90
C ARG A 98 13.18 13.53 -4.62
N ALA A 99 13.49 12.25 -4.41
CA ALA A 99 14.56 11.57 -5.13
C ALA A 99 14.31 11.59 -6.65
N GLN A 100 13.06 11.33 -7.05
CA GLN A 100 12.61 11.43 -8.44
C GLN A 100 12.84 12.80 -9.05
N ALA A 101 12.42 13.86 -8.35
CA ALA A 101 12.57 15.22 -8.86
C ALA A 101 14.05 15.57 -9.09
N ARG A 102 14.97 15.02 -8.30
CA ARG A 102 16.41 15.18 -8.50
C ARG A 102 16.91 14.39 -9.71
N GLU A 103 16.58 13.10 -9.80
CA GLU A 103 16.94 12.25 -10.95
C GLU A 103 16.42 12.84 -12.27
N MET A 104 15.20 13.38 -12.30
CA MET A 104 14.63 14.02 -13.49
C MET A 104 15.28 15.37 -13.80
N SER A 105 15.65 16.14 -12.79
CA SER A 105 16.41 17.38 -12.98
C SER A 105 17.81 17.11 -13.54
N GLU A 106 18.35 15.91 -13.30
CA GLU A 106 19.64 15.44 -13.81
C GLU A 106 19.53 14.77 -15.19
N ALA A 107 18.36 14.18 -15.51
CA ALA A 107 18.07 13.49 -16.76
C ALA A 107 17.33 14.34 -17.81
N ALA A 108 17.20 15.65 -17.59
CA ALA A 108 16.38 16.57 -18.39
C ALA A 108 16.78 16.73 -19.87
N ASP A 109 17.80 16.01 -20.36
CA ASP A 109 18.17 16.02 -21.78
C ASP A 109 17.48 14.92 -22.63
N GLU A 110 16.93 13.81 -22.10
CA GLU A 110 16.28 12.80 -22.95
C GLU A 110 15.04 12.12 -22.31
N SER A 111 13.84 12.54 -22.77
CA SER A 111 12.55 11.82 -22.87
C SER A 111 12.12 10.81 -21.78
N SER A 112 11.04 11.11 -21.05
CA SER A 112 9.89 10.22 -20.70
C SER A 112 8.84 10.93 -19.82
N THR A 113 8.32 12.09 -20.24
CA THR A 113 7.54 12.99 -19.36
C THR A 113 6.15 12.46 -18.97
N VAL A 114 5.47 11.73 -19.86
CA VAL A 114 4.04 11.37 -19.68
C VAL A 114 3.81 10.29 -18.61
N GLU A 115 4.63 9.24 -18.59
CA GLU A 115 4.48 8.15 -17.61
C GLU A 115 4.86 8.62 -16.20
N ILE A 116 5.84 9.51 -16.12
CA ILE A 116 6.26 10.14 -14.87
C ILE A 116 5.16 11.05 -14.33
N ASP A 117 4.55 11.89 -15.16
CA ASP A 117 3.44 12.75 -14.76
C ASP A 117 2.21 11.96 -14.28
N ARG A 118 1.96 10.78 -14.88
CA ARG A 118 0.91 9.86 -14.43
C ARG A 118 1.23 9.30 -13.04
N GLN A 119 2.44 8.77 -12.84
CA GLN A 119 2.86 8.21 -11.55
C GLN A 119 2.85 9.27 -10.44
N GLN A 120 3.25 10.51 -10.76
CA GLN A 120 3.23 11.62 -9.81
C GLN A 120 1.82 12.00 -9.38
N ARG A 121 0.85 12.06 -10.31
CA ARG A 121 -0.56 12.33 -9.98
C ARG A 121 -1.16 11.23 -9.10
N GLU A 122 -0.85 9.97 -9.40
CA GLU A 122 -1.34 8.83 -8.64
C GLU A 122 -0.74 8.78 -7.21
N LEU A 123 0.55 9.14 -7.07
CA LEU A 123 1.18 9.33 -5.77
C LEU A 123 0.46 10.40 -4.93
N VAL A 124 0.09 11.53 -5.54
CA VAL A 124 -0.61 12.61 -4.84
C VAL A 124 -1.97 12.16 -4.33
N ALA A 125 -2.79 11.52 -5.17
CA ALA A 125 -4.11 11.02 -4.79
C ALA A 125 -4.04 10.00 -3.63
N ARG A 126 -3.09 9.06 -3.68
CA ARG A 126 -2.87 8.09 -2.59
C ARG A 126 -2.40 8.75 -1.29
N ARG A 127 -1.64 9.83 -1.40
CA ARG A 127 -1.18 10.62 -0.26
C ARG A 127 -2.35 11.26 0.49
N GLU A 128 -3.39 11.70 -0.21
CA GLU A 128 -4.58 12.30 0.41
C GLU A 128 -5.37 11.29 1.24
N VAL A 129 -5.59 10.08 0.72
CA VAL A 129 -6.26 8.99 1.45
C VAL A 129 -5.48 8.64 2.73
N LEU A 130 -4.16 8.50 2.62
CA LEU A 130 -3.30 8.23 3.77
C LEU A 130 -3.27 9.39 4.77
N ALA A 131 -3.34 10.63 4.30
CA ALA A 131 -3.41 11.81 5.17
C ALA A 131 -4.70 11.81 6.00
N GLN A 132 -5.84 11.47 5.40
CA GLN A 132 -7.11 11.34 6.13
C GLN A 132 -7.03 10.28 7.23
N VAL A 133 -6.44 9.12 6.93
CA VAL A 133 -6.22 8.07 7.94
C VAL A 133 -5.27 8.56 9.06
N ALA A 134 -4.21 9.27 8.71
CA ALA A 134 -3.20 9.75 9.66
C ALA A 134 -3.72 10.82 10.63
N HIS A 135 -4.61 11.70 10.18
CA HIS A 135 -5.13 12.82 10.97
C HIS A 135 -6.38 12.45 11.79
N GLY A 136 -7.05 11.34 11.43
CA GLY A 136 -8.31 10.94 12.03
C GLY A 136 -9.44 11.84 11.53
N ALA A 137 -10.43 11.25 10.89
CA ALA A 137 -11.76 11.87 10.83
C ALA A 137 -12.35 11.95 12.25
#